data_AF-A0A800ET13-F1
#
_entry.id   AF-A0A800ET13-F1
#
_cell.length_a   1.000
_cell.length_b   1.000
_cell.length_c   1.000
_cell.angle_alpha   90.00
_cell.angle_beta   90.00
_cell.angle_gamma   90.00
#
_symmetry.space_group_name_H-M   'P 1'
#
loop_
_entity.id
_entity.type
_entity.pdbx_description
1 polymer ?
#
loop_
_entity_poly.entity_id
_entity_poly.type
_entity_poly.pdbx_seq_one_letter_code
_entity_poly.pdbx_strand_id
1 'polypeptide(L)'
;MVFLLTFLLTAAPALGQQMDMSQMGSGDSLAWRMPPGDGSPNMAMMMAPFMGLLPAVSPFLPGPGMDVDMLPEASVGGTLPLADGDTVRLEGQVLRREINGRAVAVYGFNGQSPGPTLRVPQGATIVVEFTNHIDFATTLRWHGVRVENRFDGVPGQTQSPVQVGATYTAEVHFPDAGIFWYHPHQRAHIAQDLGMYGNIIVEPRDPDYYSPVNSEETLILDDVLLDEGGWIPFGFEAPSHALMGRFGNVFLTNGEPG
;
A
#
# COMPACT_ATOMS: atom_id res chain seq x y z
N MET A 1 51.90 -33.11 -8.78
CA MET A 1 51.57 -31.89 -9.55
C MET A 1 50.43 -31.22 -8.81
N VAL A 2 50.70 -30.14 -8.08
CA VAL A 2 49.72 -29.43 -7.24
C VAL A 2 48.91 -28.51 -8.17
N PHE A 3 47.59 -28.64 -8.19
CA PHE A 3 46.71 -27.66 -8.81
C PHE A 3 46.05 -26.83 -7.71
N LEU A 4 46.47 -25.57 -7.62
CA LEU A 4 45.88 -24.51 -6.81
C LEU A 4 44.67 -23.97 -7.59
N LEU A 5 43.46 -24.15 -7.08
CA LEU A 5 42.25 -23.58 -7.66
C LEU A 5 41.98 -22.22 -6.99
N THR A 6 42.30 -21.14 -7.69
CA THR A 6 42.03 -19.77 -7.26
C THR A 6 40.55 -19.44 -7.50
N PHE A 7 39.77 -19.19 -6.44
CA PHE A 7 38.45 -18.60 -6.58
C PHE A 7 38.59 -17.08 -6.82
N LEU A 8 38.22 -16.62 -8.01
CA LEU A 8 37.98 -15.21 -8.30
C LEU A 8 36.53 -14.89 -7.90
N LEU A 9 36.36 -14.24 -6.74
CA LEU A 9 35.12 -13.55 -6.40
C LEU A 9 35.02 -12.31 -7.31
N THR A 10 34.19 -12.36 -8.34
CA THR A 10 33.76 -11.14 -9.03
C THR A 10 32.55 -10.59 -8.29
N ALA A 11 32.78 -9.63 -7.40
CA ALA A 11 31.72 -8.78 -6.87
C ALA A 11 31.18 -7.93 -8.04
N ALA A 12 29.95 -8.22 -8.48
CA ALA A 12 29.23 -7.30 -9.35
C ALA A 12 28.84 -6.06 -8.52
N PRO A 13 29.07 -4.83 -9.01
CA PRO A 13 28.62 -3.65 -8.30
C PRO A 13 27.09 -3.63 -8.37
N ALA A 14 26.44 -3.50 -7.21
CA ALA A 14 25.05 -3.11 -7.15
C ALA A 14 24.94 -1.71 -7.76
N LEU A 15 24.48 -1.64 -9.01
CA LEU A 15 24.03 -0.39 -9.62
C LEU A 15 22.72 0.01 -8.93
N GLY A 16 22.86 0.61 -7.75
CA GLY A 16 21.81 1.45 -7.20
C GLY A 16 21.64 2.61 -8.16
N GLN A 17 20.59 2.57 -8.98
CA GLN A 17 20.12 3.77 -9.66
C GLN A 17 19.65 4.74 -8.57
N GLN A 18 20.54 5.65 -8.21
CA GLN A 18 20.21 6.81 -7.41
C GLN A 18 19.24 7.62 -8.25
N MET A 19 17.94 7.52 -7.94
CA MET A 19 16.94 8.37 -8.59
C MET A 19 17.33 9.82 -8.34
N ASP A 20 17.41 10.58 -9.42
CA ASP A 20 17.68 12.01 -9.40
C ASP A 20 16.46 12.71 -8.78
N MET A 21 16.59 13.06 -7.50
CA MET A 21 15.56 13.76 -6.72
C MET A 21 15.23 15.15 -7.28
N SER A 22 16.03 15.68 -8.22
CA SER A 22 15.78 16.99 -8.84
C SER A 22 14.64 16.98 -9.87
N GLN A 23 14.10 15.81 -10.22
CA GLN A 23 12.99 15.68 -11.18
C GLN A 23 11.62 15.42 -10.54
N MET A 24 11.51 15.41 -9.21
CA MET A 24 10.21 15.39 -8.54
C MET A 24 9.63 16.80 -8.51
N GLY A 25 8.58 17.02 -9.31
CA GLY A 25 8.04 18.32 -9.69
C GLY A 25 7.82 19.30 -8.55
N SER A 26 8.38 20.49 -8.70
CA SER A 26 8.11 21.67 -7.88
C SER A 26 6.73 22.25 -8.22
N GLY A 27 5.73 21.89 -7.44
CA GLY A 27 4.54 22.72 -7.22
C GLY A 27 4.59 23.25 -5.79
N ASP A 28 4.00 24.41 -5.53
CA ASP A 28 3.98 25.09 -4.21
C ASP A 28 3.38 24.25 -3.04
N SER A 29 3.00 22.98 -3.29
CA SER A 29 2.28 22.05 -2.40
C SER A 29 3.13 21.02 -1.65
N LEU A 30 4.45 20.94 -1.92
CA LEU A 30 5.35 19.99 -1.22
C LEU A 30 5.82 20.49 0.15
N ALA A 31 5.31 21.59 0.69
CA ALA A 31 5.70 22.03 2.03
C ALA A 31 5.09 21.15 3.12
N TRP A 32 5.84 20.90 4.20
CA TRP A 32 5.30 20.32 5.43
C TRP A 32 4.18 21.20 5.97
N ARG A 33 3.04 20.58 6.28
CA ARG A 33 1.87 21.24 6.86
C ARG A 33 1.56 20.65 8.21
N MET A 34 1.11 21.50 9.13
CA MET A 34 0.66 21.05 10.44
C MET A 34 -0.65 20.29 10.30
N PRO A 35 -0.86 19.20 11.06
CA PRO A 35 -2.17 18.55 11.12
C PRO A 35 -3.25 19.56 11.55
N PRO A 36 -4.47 19.46 11.02
CA PRO A 36 -5.57 20.31 11.45
C PRO A 36 -5.86 20.09 12.93
N GLY A 37 -5.88 21.17 13.71
CA GLY A 37 -6.30 21.14 15.11
C GLY A 37 -7.83 21.11 15.23
N ASP A 38 -8.33 20.76 16.40
CA ASP A 38 -9.77 20.81 16.76
C ASP A 38 -10.31 22.25 16.93
N GLY A 39 -9.51 23.26 16.58
CA GLY A 39 -9.82 24.68 16.77
C GLY A 39 -9.82 25.13 18.24
N SER A 40 -9.47 24.25 19.20
CA SER A 40 -9.52 24.59 20.61
C SER A 40 -8.33 25.48 21.02
N PRO A 41 -8.56 26.49 21.88
CA PRO A 41 -7.49 27.33 22.42
C PRO A 41 -6.43 26.51 23.17
N ASN A 42 -6.84 25.42 23.80
CA ASN A 42 -5.96 24.53 24.56
C ASN A 42 -5.00 23.78 23.64
N MET A 43 -5.48 23.23 22.53
CA MET A 43 -4.62 22.55 21.55
C MET A 43 -3.65 23.54 20.90
N ALA A 44 -4.10 24.75 20.56
CA ALA A 44 -3.23 25.80 20.04
C ALA A 44 -2.10 26.17 21.02
N MET A 45 -2.40 26.29 22.32
CA MET A 45 -1.38 26.54 23.35
C MET A 45 -0.42 25.36 23.53
N MET A 46 -0.92 24.12 23.49
CA MET A 46 -0.07 22.92 23.58
C MET A 46 0.86 22.77 22.37
N MET A 47 0.41 23.18 21.18
CA MET A 47 1.18 23.08 19.93
C MET A 47 2.16 24.24 19.71
N ALA A 48 1.99 25.37 20.40
CA ALA A 48 2.82 26.57 20.23
C ALA A 48 4.34 26.33 20.33
N PRO A 49 4.87 25.50 21.26
CA PRO A 49 6.32 25.23 21.34
C PRO A 49 6.85 24.38 20.19
N PHE A 50 5.97 23.71 19.44
CA PHE A 50 6.31 22.81 18.35
C PHE A 50 6.08 23.44 16.97
N MET A 51 5.45 24.63 16.91
CA MET A 51 5.27 25.36 15.66
C MET A 51 6.63 25.66 15.02
N GLY A 52 6.85 25.12 13.81
CA GLY A 52 8.09 25.28 13.05
C GLY A 52 9.07 24.10 13.15
N LEU A 53 8.81 23.10 13.99
CA LEU A 53 9.51 21.82 13.90
C LEU A 53 9.02 21.05 12.68
N LEU A 54 9.91 20.86 11.71
CA LEU A 54 9.62 20.08 10.52
C LEU A 54 10.28 18.69 10.62
N PRO A 55 9.64 17.64 10.09
CA PRO A 55 10.29 16.34 9.95
C PRO A 55 11.60 16.44 9.16
N ALA A 56 12.63 15.73 9.63
CA ALA A 56 13.94 15.65 8.96
C ALA A 56 13.95 14.66 7.78
N VAL A 57 12.87 14.65 7.00
CA VAL A 57 12.64 13.81 5.82
C VAL A 57 11.97 14.64 4.73
N SER A 58 12.15 14.22 3.47
CA SER A 58 11.54 14.90 2.34
C SER A 58 10.02 14.67 2.37
N PRO A 59 9.22 15.73 2.19
CA PRO A 59 7.78 15.61 2.06
C PRO A 59 7.41 14.90 0.76
N PHE A 60 6.39 14.05 0.81
CA PHE A 60 5.91 13.25 -0.30
C PHE A 60 4.38 13.34 -0.43
N LEU A 61 3.93 13.47 -1.67
CA LEU A 61 2.54 13.35 -2.09
C LEU A 61 2.49 12.40 -3.30
N PRO A 62 1.42 11.59 -3.45
CA PRO A 62 1.30 10.66 -4.58
C PRO A 62 1.18 11.39 -5.91
N GLY A 63 1.72 10.77 -6.97
CA GLY A 63 1.71 11.30 -8.33
C GLY A 63 2.39 12.67 -8.48
N PRO A 64 3.67 12.84 -8.08
CA PRO A 64 4.37 14.12 -8.28
C PRO A 64 4.28 14.63 -9.73
N GLY A 65 3.77 15.85 -9.90
CA GLY A 65 3.61 16.48 -11.21
C GLY A 65 2.43 15.95 -12.04
N MET A 66 1.59 15.06 -11.49
CA MET A 66 0.35 14.64 -12.13
C MET A 66 -0.78 15.63 -11.83
N ASP A 67 -1.64 15.85 -12.82
CA ASP A 67 -2.93 16.52 -12.62
C ASP A 67 -3.91 15.48 -12.07
N VAL A 68 -4.34 15.64 -10.82
CA VAL A 68 -5.25 14.71 -10.12
C VAL A 68 -6.56 14.55 -10.89
N ASP A 69 -7.03 15.62 -11.54
CA ASP A 69 -8.28 15.59 -12.30
C ASP A 69 -8.19 14.72 -13.55
N MET A 70 -6.97 14.45 -14.02
CA MET A 70 -6.69 13.60 -15.19
C MET A 70 -6.47 12.13 -14.84
N LEU A 71 -6.36 11.78 -13.55
CA LEU A 71 -6.22 10.40 -13.12
C LEU A 71 -7.53 9.62 -13.28
N PRO A 72 -7.47 8.31 -13.53
CA PRO A 72 -8.66 7.46 -13.55
C PRO A 72 -9.30 7.40 -12.16
N GLU A 73 -10.63 7.43 -12.12
CA GLU A 73 -11.40 7.37 -10.88
C GLU A 73 -11.35 5.99 -10.26
N ALA A 74 -11.00 5.92 -8.97
CA ALA A 74 -10.97 4.69 -8.20
C ALA A 74 -12.40 4.20 -7.94
N SER A 75 -12.67 2.96 -8.29
CA SER A 75 -13.88 2.28 -7.82
C SER A 75 -13.66 1.66 -6.44
N VAL A 76 -14.75 1.37 -5.74
CA VAL A 76 -14.72 0.60 -4.49
C VAL A 76 -14.47 -0.87 -4.83
N GLY A 77 -13.66 -1.53 -4.01
CA GLY A 77 -13.27 -2.93 -4.17
C GLY A 77 -14.45 -3.88 -4.38
N GLY A 78 -14.46 -4.59 -5.51
CA GLY A 78 -15.36 -5.72 -5.78
C GLY A 78 -14.79 -7.04 -5.30
N THR A 79 -15.62 -8.09 -5.28
CA THR A 79 -15.13 -9.46 -5.02
C THR A 79 -14.65 -10.11 -6.32
N LEU A 80 -13.41 -10.60 -6.31
CA LEU A 80 -12.81 -11.38 -7.38
C LEU A 80 -12.74 -12.85 -6.96
N PRO A 81 -13.66 -13.71 -7.44
CA PRO A 81 -13.59 -15.15 -7.19
C PRO A 81 -12.44 -15.77 -7.98
N LEU A 82 -11.67 -16.65 -7.34
CA LEU A 82 -10.59 -17.41 -7.95
C LEU A 82 -10.74 -18.89 -7.60
N ALA A 83 -10.36 -19.77 -8.53
CA ALA A 83 -10.27 -21.21 -8.35
C ALA A 83 -8.82 -21.65 -8.07
N ASP A 84 -8.67 -22.92 -7.67
CA ASP A 84 -7.36 -23.55 -7.55
C ASP A 84 -6.65 -23.59 -8.92
N GLY A 85 -5.41 -23.13 -8.95
CA GLY A 85 -4.59 -23.01 -10.17
C GLY A 85 -4.81 -21.74 -10.98
N ASP A 86 -5.69 -20.83 -10.58
CA ASP A 86 -5.92 -19.58 -11.30
C ASP A 86 -4.71 -18.64 -11.25
N THR A 87 -4.53 -17.85 -12.31
CA THR A 87 -3.61 -16.71 -12.34
C THR A 87 -4.39 -15.41 -12.22
N VAL A 88 -4.09 -14.62 -11.19
CA VAL A 88 -4.63 -13.27 -11.00
C VAL A 88 -3.56 -12.21 -11.32
N ARG A 89 -3.97 -11.15 -12.01
CA ARG A 89 -3.14 -9.95 -12.23
C ARG A 89 -3.55 -8.87 -11.25
N LEU A 90 -2.57 -8.31 -10.55
CA LEU A 90 -2.73 -7.15 -9.69
C LEU A 90 -1.85 -6.02 -10.24
N GLU A 91 -2.46 -4.92 -10.63
CA GLU A 91 -1.77 -3.74 -11.15
C GLU A 91 -1.84 -2.62 -10.11
N GLY A 92 -0.70 -2.31 -9.48
CA GLY A 92 -0.59 -1.18 -8.56
C GLY A 92 -0.62 0.13 -9.35
N GLN A 93 -1.55 1.03 -9.10
CA GLN A 93 -1.79 2.21 -9.93
C GLN A 93 -2.02 3.47 -9.09
N VAL A 94 -1.76 4.64 -9.68
CA VAL A 94 -2.19 5.95 -9.16
C VAL A 94 -3.57 6.26 -9.73
N LEU A 95 -4.53 6.53 -8.84
CA LEU A 95 -5.93 6.77 -9.14
C LEU A 95 -6.37 8.10 -8.50
N ARG A 96 -7.57 8.60 -8.83
CA ARG A 96 -8.22 9.68 -8.07
C ARG A 96 -9.42 9.17 -7.28
N ARG A 97 -9.72 9.82 -6.16
CA ARG A 97 -10.94 9.63 -5.38
C ARG A 97 -11.43 10.97 -4.85
N GLU A 98 -12.75 11.14 -4.75
CA GLU A 98 -13.31 12.29 -4.05
C GLU A 98 -13.46 11.95 -2.56
N ILE A 99 -12.86 12.76 -1.68
CA ILE A 99 -13.04 12.65 -0.22
C ILE A 99 -13.50 14.02 0.27
N ASN A 100 -14.69 14.07 0.89
CA ASN A 100 -15.30 15.30 1.42
C ASN A 100 -15.36 16.44 0.39
N GLY A 101 -15.76 16.16 -0.86
CA GLY A 101 -15.87 17.17 -1.91
C GLY A 101 -14.54 17.55 -2.59
N ARG A 102 -13.45 16.83 -2.31
CA ARG A 102 -12.12 17.10 -2.86
C ARG A 102 -11.55 15.90 -3.60
N ALA A 103 -11.14 16.11 -4.86
CA ALA A 103 -10.35 15.14 -5.60
C ALA A 103 -8.95 15.02 -5.00
N VAL A 104 -8.55 13.80 -4.65
CA VAL A 104 -7.21 13.45 -4.16
C VAL A 104 -6.64 12.28 -4.94
N ALA A 105 -5.33 12.27 -5.16
CA ALA A 105 -4.63 11.10 -5.70
C ALA A 105 -4.52 10.02 -4.62
N VAL A 106 -4.79 8.77 -5.00
CA VAL A 106 -4.73 7.58 -4.16
C VAL A 106 -3.97 6.49 -4.90
N TYR A 107 -3.56 5.45 -4.19
CA TYR A 107 -3.08 4.22 -4.80
C TYR A 107 -4.12 3.12 -4.71
N GLY A 108 -4.00 2.15 -5.60
CA GLY A 108 -4.94 1.04 -5.65
C GLY A 108 -4.43 -0.13 -6.46
N PHE A 109 -5.26 -1.15 -6.56
CA PHE A 109 -5.04 -2.32 -7.39
C PHE A 109 -6.17 -2.44 -8.43
N ASN A 110 -5.84 -2.64 -9.70
CA ASN A 110 -6.81 -2.89 -10.77
C ASN A 110 -7.92 -1.81 -10.84
N GLY A 111 -7.54 -0.53 -10.76
CA GLY A 111 -8.49 0.59 -10.76
C GLY A 111 -9.33 0.74 -9.49
N GLN A 112 -9.07 -0.05 -8.45
CA GLN A 112 -9.84 -0.05 -7.19
C GLN A 112 -8.97 0.42 -6.02
N SER A 113 -9.56 1.22 -5.13
CA SER A 113 -8.91 1.68 -3.89
C SER A 113 -9.97 1.78 -2.80
N PRO A 114 -10.03 0.86 -1.81
CA PRO A 114 -9.19 -0.33 -1.64
C PRO A 114 -9.27 -1.31 -2.83
N GLY A 115 -8.25 -2.13 -3.01
CA GLY A 115 -8.17 -3.15 -4.05
C GLY A 115 -9.25 -4.23 -3.95
N PRO A 116 -9.39 -5.09 -4.98
CA PRO A 116 -10.41 -6.14 -5.00
C PRO A 116 -10.26 -7.12 -3.84
N THR A 117 -11.38 -7.59 -3.30
CA THR A 117 -11.40 -8.70 -2.35
C THR A 117 -11.18 -10.01 -3.11
N LEU A 118 -10.07 -10.69 -2.87
CA LEU A 118 -9.81 -12.01 -3.46
C LEU A 118 -10.61 -13.06 -2.70
N ARG A 119 -11.45 -13.84 -3.37
CA ARG A 119 -12.23 -14.92 -2.74
C ARG A 119 -11.76 -16.26 -3.31
N VAL A 120 -11.19 -17.10 -2.46
CA VAL A 120 -10.45 -18.32 -2.85
C VAL A 120 -10.89 -19.53 -2.01
N PRO A 121 -10.99 -20.75 -2.57
CA PRO A 121 -11.25 -21.95 -1.77
C PRO A 121 -10.10 -22.33 -0.84
N GLN A 122 -10.40 -22.87 0.33
CA GLN A 122 -9.40 -23.42 1.24
C GLN A 122 -8.65 -24.60 0.60
N GLY A 123 -7.33 -24.51 0.68
CA GLY A 123 -6.37 -25.45 0.10
C GLY A 123 -6.03 -25.14 -1.36
N ALA A 124 -6.59 -24.08 -1.95
CA ALA A 124 -6.22 -23.63 -3.28
C ALA A 124 -4.82 -23.00 -3.28
N THR A 125 -4.17 -23.08 -4.43
CA THR A 125 -2.97 -22.35 -4.78
C THR A 125 -3.24 -21.50 -6.01
N ILE A 126 -2.96 -20.19 -5.94
CA ILE A 126 -3.07 -19.28 -7.08
C ILE A 126 -1.70 -18.75 -7.48
N VAL A 127 -1.58 -18.32 -8.74
CA VAL A 127 -0.44 -17.53 -9.21
C VAL A 127 -0.83 -16.07 -9.26
N VAL A 128 -0.01 -15.20 -8.69
CA VAL A 128 -0.23 -13.75 -8.68
C VAL A 128 0.85 -13.09 -9.53
N GLU A 129 0.43 -12.35 -10.54
CA GLU A 129 1.29 -11.47 -11.33
C GLU A 129 1.03 -10.01 -10.88
N PHE A 130 1.93 -9.47 -10.06
CA PHE A 130 1.85 -8.09 -9.59
C PHE A 130 2.72 -7.17 -10.45
N THR A 131 2.10 -6.23 -11.15
CA THR A 131 2.81 -5.19 -11.92
C THR A 131 2.73 -3.85 -11.19
N ASN A 132 3.88 -3.21 -10.97
CA ASN A 132 3.97 -1.96 -10.25
C ASN A 132 3.92 -0.75 -11.19
N HIS A 133 2.82 0.01 -11.19
CA HIS A 133 2.68 1.30 -11.89
C HIS A 133 2.57 2.50 -10.94
N ILE A 134 2.93 2.36 -9.66
CA ILE A 134 3.07 3.49 -8.74
C ILE A 134 4.45 4.13 -8.85
N ASP A 135 4.66 5.21 -8.10
CA ASP A 135 5.77 6.17 -8.25
C ASP A 135 7.06 5.75 -7.51
N PHE A 136 7.10 4.56 -6.92
CA PHE A 136 8.28 4.00 -6.28
C PHE A 136 8.26 2.46 -6.23
N ALA A 137 9.43 1.86 -6.01
CA ALA A 137 9.56 0.42 -5.85
C ALA A 137 8.82 -0.09 -4.60
N THR A 138 8.06 -1.17 -4.73
CA THR A 138 7.19 -1.69 -3.67
C THR A 138 7.23 -3.22 -3.56
N THR A 139 6.56 -3.81 -2.57
CA THR A 139 6.41 -5.28 -2.43
C THR A 139 4.95 -5.64 -2.25
N LEU A 140 4.64 -6.95 -2.21
CA LEU A 140 3.30 -7.44 -1.93
C LEU A 140 3.36 -8.47 -0.80
N ARG A 141 2.64 -8.20 0.30
CA ARG A 141 2.56 -9.04 1.50
C ARG A 141 1.18 -9.69 1.59
N TRP A 142 1.13 -10.93 2.08
CA TRP A 142 -0.09 -11.73 2.29
C TRP A 142 -0.40 -11.83 3.79
N HIS A 143 -0.88 -10.74 4.38
CA HIS A 143 -0.98 -10.59 5.83
C HIS A 143 -1.88 -11.66 6.45
N GLY A 144 -1.29 -12.46 7.33
CA GLY A 144 -1.96 -13.56 8.03
C GLY A 144 -2.02 -14.89 7.25
N VAL A 145 -1.81 -14.89 5.94
CA VAL A 145 -1.73 -16.12 5.14
C VAL A 145 -0.39 -16.82 5.38
N ARG A 146 -0.43 -18.13 5.65
CA ARG A 146 0.78 -18.97 5.83
C ARG A 146 1.41 -19.36 4.50
N VAL A 147 1.95 -18.37 3.79
CA VAL A 147 2.63 -18.55 2.51
C VAL A 147 4.02 -19.17 2.65
N GLU A 148 4.58 -19.70 1.56
CA GLU A 148 6.01 -20.01 1.51
C GLU A 148 6.84 -18.74 1.77
N ASN A 149 7.89 -18.85 2.57
CA ASN A 149 8.68 -17.69 3.00
C ASN A 149 9.18 -16.82 1.83
N ARG A 150 9.54 -17.41 0.68
CA ARG A 150 10.00 -16.66 -0.52
C ARG A 150 8.95 -15.75 -1.16
N PHE A 151 7.67 -15.91 -0.80
CA PHE A 151 6.56 -15.09 -1.29
C PHE A 151 6.00 -14.16 -0.21
N ASP A 152 6.69 -14.01 0.93
CA ASP A 152 6.19 -13.22 2.06
C ASP A 152 6.29 -11.71 1.88
N GLY A 153 7.00 -11.21 0.87
CA GLY A 153 7.00 -9.76 0.57
C GLY A 153 7.78 -8.85 1.52
N VAL A 154 8.63 -9.41 2.39
CA VAL A 154 9.53 -8.64 3.26
C VAL A 154 10.70 -8.11 2.42
N PRO A 155 10.81 -6.77 2.27
CA PRO A 155 11.81 -6.18 1.39
C PRO A 155 13.23 -6.51 1.85
N GLY A 156 14.06 -6.97 0.90
CA GLY A 156 15.47 -7.30 1.14
C GLY A 156 15.70 -8.63 1.85
N GLN A 157 14.65 -9.30 2.33
CA GLN A 157 14.75 -10.59 3.04
C GLN A 157 14.11 -11.72 2.24
N THR A 158 12.84 -11.56 1.85
CA THR A 158 12.09 -12.59 1.13
C THR A 158 11.70 -12.16 -0.28
N GLN A 159 11.56 -10.87 -0.53
CA GLN A 159 11.25 -10.31 -1.84
C GLN A 159 12.14 -9.10 -2.13
N SER A 160 12.72 -9.05 -3.34
CA SER A 160 13.30 -7.82 -3.88
C SER A 160 12.17 -6.86 -4.28
N PRO A 161 12.22 -5.57 -3.91
CA PRO A 161 11.20 -4.60 -4.31
C PRO A 161 10.99 -4.58 -5.82
N VAL A 162 9.72 -4.67 -6.22
CA VAL A 162 9.27 -4.60 -7.61
C VAL A 162 9.44 -3.17 -8.09
N GLN A 163 10.34 -2.98 -9.04
CA GLN A 163 10.62 -1.66 -9.61
C GLN A 163 9.40 -1.13 -10.37
N VAL A 164 9.34 0.20 -10.55
CA VAL A 164 8.29 0.83 -11.36
C VAL A 164 8.35 0.27 -12.79
N GLY A 165 7.20 -0.16 -13.31
CA GLY A 165 7.03 -0.82 -14.60
C GLY A 165 7.40 -2.30 -14.62
N ALA A 166 7.88 -2.88 -13.52
CA ALA A 166 8.24 -4.30 -13.44
C ALA A 166 7.09 -5.16 -12.90
N THR A 167 7.16 -6.46 -13.22
CA THR A 167 6.22 -7.48 -12.75
C THR A 167 6.92 -8.48 -11.84
N TYR A 168 6.23 -8.88 -10.78
CA TYR A 168 6.62 -9.93 -9.85
C TYR A 168 5.59 -11.06 -9.88
N THR A 169 6.07 -12.30 -9.85
CA THR A 169 5.20 -13.49 -9.83
C THR A 169 5.37 -14.23 -8.51
N ALA A 170 4.25 -14.53 -7.85
CA ALA A 170 4.20 -15.34 -6.63
C ALA A 170 3.22 -16.50 -6.77
N GLU A 171 3.51 -17.61 -6.09
CA GLU A 171 2.57 -18.71 -5.90
C GLU A 171 2.07 -18.68 -4.46
N VAL A 172 0.76 -18.55 -4.26
CA VAL A 172 0.15 -18.32 -2.94
C VAL A 172 -0.77 -19.48 -2.61
N HIS A 173 -0.37 -20.28 -1.62
CA HIS A 173 -1.18 -21.37 -1.08
C HIS A 173 -2.00 -20.91 0.13
N PHE A 174 -3.28 -21.26 0.17
CA PHE A 174 -4.23 -20.85 1.23
C PHE A 174 -4.67 -22.03 2.10
N PRO A 175 -3.90 -22.44 3.11
CA PRO A 175 -4.23 -23.64 3.89
C PRO A 175 -5.36 -23.41 4.93
N ASP A 176 -5.59 -22.18 5.35
CA ASP A 176 -6.51 -21.83 6.45
C ASP A 176 -7.71 -21.05 5.93
N ALA A 177 -8.92 -21.46 6.31
CA ALA A 177 -10.12 -20.67 6.08
C ALA A 177 -10.13 -19.43 6.99
N GLY A 178 -10.65 -18.31 6.49
CA GLY A 178 -10.68 -17.07 7.24
C GLY A 178 -10.68 -15.81 6.37
N ILE A 179 -10.60 -14.67 7.05
CA ILE A 179 -10.38 -13.36 6.43
C ILE A 179 -8.92 -12.94 6.66
N PHE A 180 -8.27 -12.57 5.57
CA PHE A 180 -6.91 -12.07 5.50
C PHE A 180 -6.89 -10.83 4.62
N TRP A 181 -5.70 -10.30 4.33
CA TRP A 181 -5.56 -9.14 3.47
C TRP A 181 -4.18 -9.11 2.82
N TYR A 182 -4.05 -8.34 1.75
CA TYR A 182 -2.79 -8.09 1.07
C TYR A 182 -2.50 -6.59 1.01
N HIS A 183 -1.23 -6.23 1.16
CA HIS A 183 -0.78 -4.84 1.16
C HIS A 183 0.73 -4.76 0.88
N PRO A 184 1.28 -3.59 0.50
CA PRO A 184 2.71 -3.37 0.44
C PRO A 184 3.42 -3.46 1.79
N HIS A 185 4.66 -3.97 1.79
CA HIS A 185 5.52 -3.99 2.96
C HIS A 185 6.81 -3.15 2.79
N GLN A 186 7.00 -2.59 1.59
CA GLN A 186 7.99 -1.56 1.29
C GLN A 186 7.28 -0.21 1.29
N ARG A 187 7.72 0.72 2.15
CA ARG A 187 7.09 2.04 2.33
C ARG A 187 5.57 1.94 2.58
N ALA A 188 5.18 0.96 3.38
CA ALA A 188 3.79 0.71 3.73
C ALA A 188 3.11 1.94 4.34
N HIS A 189 3.86 2.78 5.07
CA HIS A 189 3.37 4.04 5.65
C HIS A 189 2.88 5.06 4.62
N ILE A 190 3.24 4.89 3.34
CA ILE A 190 2.73 5.70 2.21
C ILE A 190 1.71 4.87 1.45
N ALA A 191 2.11 3.70 0.95
CA ALA A 191 1.29 3.00 -0.02
C ALA A 191 -0.01 2.45 0.58
N GLN A 192 0.05 1.95 1.81
CA GLN A 192 -1.13 1.45 2.52
C GLN A 192 -2.07 2.61 2.87
N ASP A 193 -1.55 3.71 3.46
CA ASP A 193 -2.36 4.89 3.85
C ASP A 193 -3.06 5.55 2.64
N LEU A 194 -2.49 5.37 1.45
CA LEU A 194 -3.06 5.84 0.19
C LEU A 194 -4.03 4.84 -0.45
N GLY A 195 -4.39 3.73 0.21
CA GLY A 195 -5.42 2.81 -0.25
C GLY A 195 -4.93 1.54 -0.96
N MET A 196 -3.62 1.29 -1.01
CA MET A 196 -3.06 0.10 -1.65
C MET A 196 -3.15 -1.11 -0.72
N TYR A 197 -4.36 -1.59 -0.46
CA TYR A 197 -4.63 -2.81 0.32
C TYR A 197 -5.94 -3.46 -0.17
N GLY A 198 -6.12 -4.75 0.07
CA GLY A 198 -7.37 -5.45 -0.24
C GLY A 198 -7.55 -6.71 0.60
N ASN A 199 -8.79 -7.16 0.77
CA ASN A 199 -9.09 -8.34 1.57
C ASN A 199 -8.90 -9.64 0.79
N ILE A 200 -8.75 -10.72 1.53
CA ILE A 200 -8.74 -12.09 1.04
C ILE A 200 -9.72 -12.87 1.89
N ILE A 201 -10.68 -13.53 1.25
CA ILE A 201 -11.62 -14.44 1.89
C ILE A 201 -11.27 -15.84 1.44
N VAL A 202 -10.80 -16.66 2.38
CA VAL A 202 -10.55 -18.08 2.13
C VAL A 202 -11.76 -18.87 2.58
N GLU A 203 -12.53 -19.36 1.61
CA GLU A 203 -13.76 -20.10 1.84
C GLU A 203 -13.46 -21.51 2.37
N PRO A 204 -14.03 -21.91 3.52
CA PRO A 204 -13.76 -23.21 4.10
C PRO A 204 -14.21 -24.34 3.16
N ARG A 205 -13.46 -25.44 3.15
CA ARG A 205 -13.86 -26.64 2.39
C ARG A 205 -15.10 -27.31 2.99
N ASP A 206 -15.23 -27.23 4.31
CA ASP A 206 -16.40 -27.73 5.04
C ASP A 206 -17.52 -26.69 4.99
N PRO A 207 -18.67 -26.99 4.35
CA PRO A 207 -19.79 -26.05 4.26
C PRO A 207 -20.41 -25.71 5.62
N ASP A 208 -20.21 -26.54 6.64
CA ASP A 208 -20.73 -26.32 8.00
C ASP A 208 -19.70 -25.62 8.92
N TYR A 209 -18.56 -25.18 8.39
CA TYR A 209 -17.50 -24.53 9.16
C TYR A 209 -17.96 -23.23 9.85
N TYR A 210 -18.77 -22.43 9.15
CA TYR A 210 -19.41 -21.25 9.71
C TYR A 210 -20.90 -21.50 9.91
N SER A 211 -21.48 -20.88 10.95
CA SER A 211 -22.93 -20.88 11.12
C SER A 211 -23.60 -20.17 9.93
N PRO A 212 -24.79 -20.62 9.50
CA PRO A 212 -25.50 -19.97 8.40
C PRO A 212 -25.83 -18.53 8.76
N VAL A 213 -25.67 -17.63 7.79
CA VAL A 213 -25.96 -16.19 7.90
C VAL A 213 -26.94 -15.76 6.81
N ASN A 214 -27.65 -14.65 7.06
CA ASN A 214 -28.52 -14.05 6.05
C ASN A 214 -27.75 -13.23 5.01
N SER A 215 -26.65 -12.60 5.43
CA SER A 215 -25.76 -11.82 4.58
C SER A 215 -24.33 -11.90 5.11
N GLU A 216 -23.37 -11.81 4.20
CA GLU A 216 -21.95 -11.66 4.50
C GLU A 216 -21.49 -10.35 3.86
N GLU A 217 -20.94 -9.45 4.67
CA GLU A 217 -20.46 -8.15 4.23
C GLU A 217 -19.01 -7.97 4.66
N THR A 218 -18.18 -7.48 3.74
CA THR A 218 -16.76 -7.22 4.01
C THR A 218 -16.56 -5.73 4.23
N LEU A 219 -16.06 -5.37 5.40
CA LEU A 219 -15.79 -3.99 5.79
C LEU A 219 -14.29 -3.82 6.04
N ILE A 220 -13.68 -2.87 5.32
CA ILE A 220 -12.33 -2.36 5.60
C ILE A 220 -12.50 -0.99 6.23
N LEU A 221 -11.96 -0.83 7.43
CA LEU A 221 -11.97 0.43 8.17
C LEU A 221 -10.60 1.07 8.05
N ASP A 222 -10.58 2.36 7.75
CA ASP A 222 -9.37 3.15 7.59
C ASP A 222 -9.59 4.58 8.11
N ASP A 223 -8.51 5.28 8.41
CA ASP A 223 -8.53 6.69 8.78
C ASP A 223 -7.41 7.46 8.07
N VAL A 224 -7.79 8.49 7.33
CA VAL A 224 -6.85 9.27 6.51
C VAL A 224 -6.67 10.68 7.05
N LEU A 225 -5.44 11.19 6.98
CA LEU A 225 -5.09 12.51 7.48
C LEU A 225 -5.07 13.55 6.35
N LEU A 226 -6.09 14.40 6.35
CA LEU A 226 -6.35 15.41 5.33
C LEU A 226 -6.50 16.81 5.94
N ASP A 227 -6.07 17.85 5.21
CA ASP A 227 -6.38 19.25 5.47
C ASP A 227 -7.09 19.90 4.26
N GLU A 228 -7.28 21.23 4.30
CA GLU A 228 -7.85 22.00 3.19
C GLU A 228 -7.01 21.88 1.89
N GLY A 229 -5.76 21.41 1.98
CA GLY A 229 -4.87 21.13 0.87
C GLY A 229 -4.93 19.67 0.35
N GLY A 230 -5.66 18.78 1.02
CA GLY A 230 -5.69 17.34 0.75
C GLY A 230 -4.77 16.58 1.70
N TRP A 231 -4.05 15.57 1.21
CA TRP A 231 -3.11 14.79 2.02
C TRP A 231 -2.11 15.65 2.78
N ILE A 232 -2.05 15.49 4.11
CA ILE A 232 -0.87 15.94 4.86
C ILE A 232 0.34 15.15 4.34
N PRO A 233 1.45 15.79 3.94
CA PRO A 233 2.56 15.09 3.32
C PRO A 233 3.10 13.91 4.14
N PHE A 234 3.56 12.89 3.42
CA PHE A 234 4.28 11.75 3.98
C PHE A 234 5.78 12.04 4.04
N GLY A 235 6.51 11.30 4.87
CA GLY A 235 7.98 11.29 4.78
C GLY A 235 8.44 10.27 3.74
N PHE A 236 9.21 10.70 2.75
CA PHE A 236 9.62 9.85 1.63
C PHE A 236 10.63 8.78 2.04
N GLU A 237 11.68 9.19 2.76
CA GLU A 237 12.77 8.30 3.17
C GLU A 237 12.41 7.49 4.40
N ALA A 238 11.65 8.07 5.33
CA ALA A 238 11.23 7.42 6.57
C ALA A 238 9.87 7.98 7.05
N PRO A 239 9.14 7.23 7.90
CA PRO A 239 7.87 7.70 8.45
C PRO A 239 8.02 9.00 9.24
N SER A 240 7.12 9.96 9.01
CA SER A 240 7.06 11.23 9.75
C SER A 240 6.34 11.14 11.09
N HIS A 241 5.60 10.05 11.34
CA HIS A 241 4.76 9.84 12.53
C HIS A 241 5.19 8.57 13.29
N ALA A 242 6.49 8.42 13.56
CA ALA A 242 7.07 7.16 14.05
C ALA A 242 6.74 6.82 15.53
N LEU A 243 6.35 7.78 16.36
CA LEU A 243 6.12 7.55 17.79
C LEU A 243 4.72 6.99 18.10
N MET A 244 3.68 7.68 17.64
CA MET A 244 2.29 7.33 17.96
C MET A 244 1.52 6.76 16.76
N GLY A 245 2.13 6.72 15.58
CA GLY A 245 1.43 6.43 14.33
C GLY A 245 0.83 7.69 13.70
N ARG A 246 0.47 7.55 12.43
CA ARG A 246 -0.24 8.58 11.67
C ARG A 246 -1.73 8.29 11.81
N PHE A 247 -2.42 9.09 12.60
CA PHE A 247 -3.88 9.01 12.75
C PHE A 247 -4.56 10.01 11.83
N GLY A 248 -5.62 9.56 11.18
CA GLY A 248 -6.48 10.35 10.32
C GLY A 248 -7.55 11.13 11.07
N ASN A 249 -8.07 12.14 10.38
CA ASN A 249 -9.23 12.92 10.81
C ASN A 249 -10.48 12.62 9.96
N VAL A 250 -10.35 11.79 8.93
CA VAL A 250 -11.46 11.32 8.08
C VAL A 250 -11.50 9.80 8.15
N PHE A 251 -12.61 9.25 8.64
CA PHE A 251 -12.83 7.81 8.71
C PHE A 251 -13.41 7.31 7.39
N LEU A 252 -12.89 6.20 6.90
CA LEU A 252 -13.33 5.54 5.69
C LEU A 252 -13.90 4.16 6.02
N THR A 253 -14.97 3.79 5.32
CA THR A 253 -15.47 2.41 5.24
C THR A 253 -15.42 1.98 3.78
N ASN A 254 -14.61 0.97 3.46
CA ASN A 254 -14.38 0.50 2.09
C ASN A 254 -13.91 1.62 1.14
N GLY A 255 -13.11 2.56 1.66
CA GLY A 255 -12.60 3.72 0.90
C GLY A 255 -13.55 4.91 0.78
N GLU A 256 -14.80 4.77 1.23
CA GLU A 256 -15.79 5.86 1.21
C GLU A 256 -15.80 6.60 2.55
N PRO A 257 -15.83 7.94 2.55
CA PRO A 257 -16.00 8.72 3.77
C PRO A 257 -17.40 8.50 4.35
N GLY A 258 -17.47 8.36 5.69
CA GLY A 258 -18.72 8.20 6.46
C GLY A 258 -19.43 9.49 6.81
#